data_AF-D1PS81-F1
#
_entry.id   AF-D1PS81-F1
#
_cell.length_a   1.000
_cell.length_b   1.000
_cell.length_c   1.000
_cell.angle_alpha   90.00
_cell.angle_beta   90.00
_cell.angle_gamma   90.00
#
_symmetry.space_group_name_H-M   'P 1'
#
loop_
_entity.id
_entity.type
_entity.pdbx_description
1 polymer ?
#
loop_
_entity_poly.entity_id
_entity_poly.type
_entity_poly.pdbx_seq_one_letter_code
_entity_poly.pdbx_strand_id
1 'polypeptide(L)'
;MQHDRHAARYVSKLSNKLRRRIDAFSTRGKMSGSQGRALHFLLAQQDDVFQKDIEDEFSLRPSSATELLKAMEREGLIRREPLPRDARRKRIVVTDKALAYKQAVMADILGLEAELTRDIPPEDLEVFFRVMEQMLRNMH
;
A
#
# COMPACT_ATOMS: atom_id res chain seq x y z
N MET A 1 15.31 34.08 -9.81
CA MET A 1 13.98 33.42 -9.78
C MET A 1 13.98 32.44 -8.63
N GLN A 2 13.31 32.80 -7.53
CA GLN A 2 13.15 31.95 -6.36
C GLN A 2 12.18 30.83 -6.78
N HIS A 3 12.68 29.60 -6.91
CA HIS A 3 11.80 28.46 -7.18
C HIS A 3 10.90 28.27 -5.96
N ASP A 4 9.64 28.69 -6.05
CA ASP A 4 8.64 28.39 -5.05
C ASP A 4 8.60 26.86 -4.84
N ARG A 5 9.02 26.44 -3.65
CA ARG A 5 9.00 25.03 -3.27
C ARG A 5 7.55 24.64 -3.01
N HIS A 6 6.89 24.11 -4.04
CA HIS A 6 5.52 23.61 -3.90
C HIS A 6 5.51 22.19 -3.32
N ALA A 7 5.01 22.02 -2.10
CA ALA A 7 4.91 20.72 -1.42
C ALA A 7 4.23 19.67 -2.30
N ALA A 8 3.09 20.01 -2.92
CA ALA A 8 2.35 19.12 -3.81
C ALA A 8 3.22 18.54 -4.94
N ARG A 9 4.08 19.35 -5.57
CA ARG A 9 4.96 18.90 -6.66
C ARG A 9 6.00 17.89 -6.17
N TYR A 10 6.58 18.09 -4.98
CA TYR A 10 7.54 17.16 -4.40
C TYR A 10 6.88 15.85 -3.99
N VAL A 11 5.72 15.92 -3.34
CA VAL A 11 4.91 14.75 -2.96
C VAL A 11 4.53 13.94 -4.20
N SER A 12 4.00 14.58 -5.26
CA SER A 12 3.66 13.87 -6.50
C SER A 12 4.88 13.26 -7.19
N LYS A 13 6.03 13.96 -7.22
CA LYS A 13 7.26 13.44 -7.83
C LYS A 13 7.77 12.21 -7.07
N LEU A 14 7.76 12.25 -5.74
CA LEU A 14 8.18 11.13 -4.89
C LEU A 14 7.21 9.96 -5.04
N SER A 15 5.90 10.21 -4.95
CA SER A 15 4.84 9.20 -5.13
C SER A 15 4.95 8.49 -6.48
N ASN A 16 5.20 9.22 -7.57
CA ASN A 16 5.40 8.62 -8.89
C ASN A 16 6.69 7.79 -8.99
N LYS A 17 7.74 8.13 -8.22
CA LYS A 17 8.97 7.33 -8.17
C LYS A 17 8.77 6.05 -7.35
N LEU A 18 8.10 6.18 -6.19
CA LEU A 18 7.72 5.05 -5.34
C LEU A 18 6.82 4.08 -6.11
N ARG A 19 5.77 4.57 -6.77
CA ARG A 19 4.88 3.75 -7.60
C ARG A 19 5.65 2.95 -8.65
N ARG A 20 6.58 3.58 -9.40
CA ARG A 20 7.39 2.87 -10.40
C ARG A 20 8.30 1.81 -9.81
N ARG A 21 8.90 2.05 -8.64
CA ARG A 21 9.71 1.05 -7.95
C ARG A 21 8.87 -0.12 -7.47
N ILE A 22 7.68 0.16 -6.93
CA ILE A 22 6.77 -0.87 -6.49
C ILE A 22 6.20 -1.68 -7.67
N ASP A 23 5.88 -1.04 -8.79
CA ASP A 23 5.48 -1.74 -10.03
C ASP A 23 6.60 -2.69 -10.52
N ALA A 24 7.86 -2.32 -10.28
CA ALA A 24 9.03 -3.15 -10.57
C ALA A 24 9.25 -4.30 -9.55
N PHE A 25 8.59 -4.30 -8.38
CA PHE A 25 8.61 -5.40 -7.41
C PHE A 25 7.80 -6.61 -7.85
N SER A 26 7.33 -6.66 -9.10
CA SER A 26 6.70 -7.83 -9.68
C SER A 26 7.52 -9.07 -9.32
N THR A 27 7.02 -9.88 -8.39
CA THR A 27 7.72 -11.04 -7.86
C THR A 27 7.89 -12.05 -8.99
N ARG A 28 8.95 -11.93 -9.79
CA ARG A 28 9.23 -12.75 -10.99
C ARG A 28 8.00 -12.95 -11.90
N GLY A 29 7.21 -11.89 -12.10
CA GLY A 29 6.00 -11.93 -12.95
C GLY A 29 4.77 -12.62 -12.35
N LYS A 30 4.77 -12.91 -11.04
CA LYS A 30 3.65 -13.63 -10.37
C LYS A 30 2.56 -12.73 -9.81
N MET A 31 2.82 -11.44 -9.62
CA MET A 31 1.84 -10.43 -9.21
C MET A 31 2.29 -9.04 -9.69
N SER A 32 1.35 -8.13 -9.87
CA SER A 32 1.62 -6.72 -10.16
C SER A 32 2.08 -5.96 -8.91
N GLY A 33 2.70 -4.79 -9.09
CA GLY A 33 3.11 -3.95 -7.95
C GLY A 33 1.94 -3.51 -7.06
N SER A 34 0.78 -3.22 -7.64
CA SER A 34 -0.43 -2.87 -6.86
C SER A 34 -0.94 -4.05 -6.04
N GLN A 35 -0.87 -5.28 -6.56
CA GLN A 35 -1.20 -6.48 -5.82
C GLN A 35 -0.18 -6.74 -4.70
N GLY A 36 1.11 -6.53 -4.95
CA GLY A 36 2.16 -6.63 -3.94
C GLY A 36 1.95 -5.67 -2.76
N ARG A 37 1.59 -4.40 -3.03
CA ARG A 37 1.25 -3.42 -1.98
C ARG A 37 0.03 -3.81 -1.18
N ALA A 38 -1.05 -4.19 -1.85
CA ALA A 38 -2.28 -4.60 -1.19
C ALA A 38 -2.04 -5.86 -0.35
N LEU A 39 -1.28 -6.83 -0.86
CA LEU A 39 -0.92 -8.03 -0.12
C LEU A 39 -0.05 -7.69 1.10
N HIS A 40 0.90 -6.78 0.98
CA HIS A 40 1.66 -6.30 2.13
C HIS A 40 0.76 -5.70 3.20
N PHE A 41 -0.10 -4.75 2.82
CA PHE A 41 -1.02 -4.11 3.76
C PHE A 41 -1.84 -5.18 4.49
N LEU A 42 -2.43 -6.12 3.75
CA LEU A 42 -3.19 -7.24 4.35
C LEU A 42 -2.35 -8.14 5.27
N LEU A 43 -1.07 -8.34 4.98
CA LEU A 43 -0.17 -9.16 5.80
C LEU A 43 0.36 -8.43 7.05
N ALA A 44 0.30 -7.09 7.06
CA ALA A 44 0.74 -6.26 8.17
C ALA A 44 -0.37 -6.02 9.21
N GLN A 45 -1.64 -6.18 8.85
CA GLN A 45 -2.77 -6.00 9.77
C GLN A 45 -2.98 -7.21 10.69
N GLN A 46 -3.35 -6.95 11.94
CA GLN A 46 -3.79 -7.99 12.89
C GLN A 46 -5.32 -8.15 12.91
N ASP A 47 -6.05 -7.10 12.53
CA ASP A 47 -7.51 -7.06 12.52
C ASP A 47 -8.10 -7.42 11.14
N ASP A 48 -9.41 -7.67 11.10
CA ASP A 48 -10.14 -7.89 9.85
C ASP A 48 -10.06 -6.65 8.95
N VAL A 49 -9.57 -6.83 7.72
CA VAL A 49 -9.47 -5.78 6.71
C VAL A 49 -10.66 -5.81 5.76
N PHE A 50 -11.21 -4.65 5.42
CA PHE A 50 -12.30 -4.46 4.48
C PHE A 50 -11.83 -3.68 3.25
N GLN A 51 -12.67 -3.68 2.21
CA GLN A 51 -12.38 -2.90 1.00
C GLN A 51 -12.17 -1.41 1.31
N LYS A 52 -12.92 -0.85 2.27
CA LYS A 52 -12.78 0.55 2.66
C LYS A 52 -11.38 0.87 3.18
N ASP A 53 -10.76 -0.06 3.93
CA ASP A 53 -9.41 0.16 4.45
C ASP A 53 -8.37 0.18 3.32
N ILE A 54 -8.59 -0.61 2.25
CA ILE A 54 -7.77 -0.57 1.03
C ILE A 54 -8.00 0.73 0.25
N GLU A 55 -9.24 1.22 0.20
CA GLU A 55 -9.58 2.50 -0.42
C GLU A 55 -8.87 3.65 0.30
N ASP A 56 -8.92 3.67 1.63
CA ASP A 56 -8.34 4.71 2.47
C ASP A 56 -6.79 4.66 2.41
N GLU A 57 -6.19 3.48 2.63
CA GLU A 57 -4.73 3.27 2.60
C GLU A 57 -4.09 3.71 1.29
N PHE A 58 -4.71 3.33 0.16
CA PHE A 58 -4.15 3.60 -1.16
C PHE A 58 -4.79 4.81 -1.85
N SER A 59 -5.68 5.54 -1.15
CA SER A 59 -6.49 6.63 -1.70
C SER A 59 -7.16 6.26 -3.03
N LEU A 60 -7.68 5.03 -3.10
CA LEU A 60 -8.31 4.49 -4.31
C LEU A 60 -9.79 4.83 -4.34
N ARG A 61 -10.29 5.11 -5.55
CA ARG A 61 -11.75 5.14 -5.77
C ARG A 61 -12.33 3.74 -5.54
N PRO A 62 -13.60 3.61 -5.10
CA PRO A 62 -14.21 2.31 -4.85
C PRO A 62 -14.15 1.34 -6.03
N SER A 63 -14.29 1.86 -7.26
CA SER A 63 -14.16 1.06 -8.48
C SER A 63 -12.74 0.52 -8.69
N SER A 64 -11.72 1.32 -8.41
CA SER A 64 -10.32 0.91 -8.53
C SER A 64 -9.94 -0.13 -7.48
N ALA A 65 -10.38 0.05 -6.23
CA ALA A 65 -10.20 -0.96 -5.19
C ALA A 65 -10.91 -2.27 -5.53
N THR A 66 -12.13 -2.19 -6.09
CA THR A 66 -12.88 -3.36 -6.53
C THR A 66 -12.12 -4.16 -7.59
N GLU A 67 -11.59 -3.50 -8.62
CA GLU A 67 -10.83 -4.16 -9.69
C GLU A 67 -9.51 -4.76 -9.19
N LEU A 68 -8.80 -4.07 -8.31
CA LEU A 68 -7.60 -4.59 -7.66
C LEU A 68 -7.91 -5.88 -6.89
N LEU A 69 -8.92 -5.85 -6.04
CA LEU A 69 -9.30 -7.01 -5.22
C LEU A 69 -9.82 -8.17 -6.08
N LYS A 70 -10.55 -7.90 -7.17
CA LYS A 70 -10.98 -8.95 -8.11
C LYS A 70 -9.79 -9.63 -8.78
N ALA A 71 -8.77 -8.84 -9.17
CA ALA A 71 -7.55 -9.39 -9.75
C ALA A 71 -6.81 -10.29 -8.73
N MET A 72 -6.72 -9.86 -7.47
CA MET A 72 -6.13 -10.65 -6.40
C MET A 72 -6.91 -11.94 -6.09
N GLU A 73 -8.25 -11.91 -6.13
CA GLU A 73 -9.10 -13.10 -5.99
C GLU A 73 -8.91 -14.08 -7.14
N ARG A 74 -8.88 -13.58 -8.38
CA ARG A 74 -8.66 -14.38 -9.59
C ARG A 74 -7.30 -15.09 -9.55
N GLU A 75 -6.29 -14.43 -9.01
CA GLU A 75 -4.96 -15.02 -8.82
C GLU A 75 -4.85 -15.89 -7.56
N GLY A 76 -5.93 -16.01 -6.79
CA GLY A 76 -6.00 -16.81 -5.58
C GLY A 76 -5.13 -16.28 -4.45
N LEU A 77 -4.84 -14.98 -4.42
CA LEU A 77 -4.07 -14.32 -3.36
C LEU A 77 -4.93 -13.98 -2.15
N ILE A 78 -6.21 -13.69 -2.37
CA ILE A 78 -7.17 -13.34 -1.33
C ILE A 78 -8.50 -14.05 -1.55
N ARG A 79 -9.32 -14.08 -0.50
CA ARG A 79 -10.74 -14.45 -0.52
C ARG A 79 -11.54 -13.39 0.23
N ARG A 80 -12.69 -12.98 -0.30
CA ARG A 80 -13.63 -12.10 0.40
C ARG A 80 -14.72 -12.90 1.08
N GLU A 81 -14.74 -12.87 2.40
CA GLU A 81 -15.68 -13.64 3.22
C GLU A 81 -16.69 -12.73 3.91
N PRO A 82 -17.99 -13.06 3.87
CA PRO A 82 -18.97 -12.33 4.67
C PRO A 82 -18.66 -12.51 6.16
N LEU A 83 -18.83 -11.45 6.93
CA LEU A 83 -18.77 -11.57 8.39
C LEU A 83 -19.95 -12.39 8.90
N PRO A 84 -19.75 -13.27 9.90
CA PRO A 84 -20.85 -14.03 10.51
C PRO A 84 -21.97 -13.15 11.08
N ARG A 85 -21.64 -11.91 11.46
CA ARG A 85 -22.56 -10.95 12.10
C ARG A 85 -23.17 -9.91 11.14
N ASP A 86 -22.59 -9.71 9.96
CA ASP A 86 -23.14 -8.82 8.92
C ASP A 86 -22.65 -9.25 7.53
N ALA A 87 -23.48 -10.00 6.80
CA ALA A 87 -23.15 -10.52 5.47
C ALA A 87 -22.92 -9.43 4.40
N ARG A 88 -23.32 -8.18 4.67
CA ARG A 88 -23.08 -7.03 3.78
C ARG A 88 -21.62 -6.57 3.83
N ARG A 89 -20.91 -6.90 4.92
CA ARG A 89 -19.48 -6.60 5.07
C ARG A 89 -18.68 -7.85 4.76
N LYS A 90 -17.83 -7.75 3.74
CA LYS A 90 -16.89 -8.81 3.38
C LYS A 90 -15.50 -8.45 3.87
N ARG A 91 -14.97 -9.25 4.79
CA ARG A 91 -13.56 -9.16 5.18
C ARG A 91 -12.68 -9.77 4.09
N ILE A 92 -11.49 -9.24 3.93
CA ILE A 92 -10.48 -9.71 3.01
C ILE A 92 -9.55 -10.63 3.79
N VAL A 93 -9.48 -11.89 3.38
CA VAL A 93 -8.62 -12.88 4.01
C VAL A 93 -7.55 -13.33 3.02
N VAL A 94 -6.31 -13.31 3.49
CA VAL A 94 -5.15 -13.76 2.71
C VAL A 94 -5.19 -15.30 2.59
N THR A 95 -4.84 -15.85 1.43
CA THR A 95 -4.80 -17.30 1.21
C THR A 95 -3.42 -17.88 1.55
N ASP A 96 -3.33 -19.21 1.68
CA ASP A 96 -2.06 -19.91 1.86
C ASP A 96 -1.09 -19.67 0.70
N LYS A 97 -1.62 -19.55 -0.52
CA LYS A 97 -0.84 -19.18 -1.71
C LYS A 97 -0.18 -17.81 -1.54
N ALA A 98 -0.90 -16.84 -0.99
CA ALA A 98 -0.35 -15.52 -0.73
C ALA A 98 0.64 -15.49 0.42
N LEU A 99 0.45 -16.32 1.46
CA LEU A 99 1.42 -16.47 2.54
C LEU A 99 2.79 -16.96 2.05
N ALA A 100 2.84 -17.77 0.98
CA ALA A 100 4.10 -18.17 0.36
C ALA A 100 4.88 -16.98 -0.25
N TYR A 101 4.21 -15.87 -0.57
CA TYR A 101 4.86 -14.64 -1.05
C TYR A 101 5.21 -13.66 0.06
N LYS A 102 4.79 -13.91 1.30
CA LYS A 102 5.02 -12.99 2.43
C LYS A 102 6.47 -12.58 2.57
N GLN A 103 7.41 -13.53 2.52
CA GLN A 103 8.83 -13.22 2.67
C GLN A 103 9.36 -12.37 1.51
N ALA A 104 8.96 -12.66 0.28
CA ALA A 104 9.39 -11.88 -0.89
C ALA A 104 8.87 -10.44 -0.82
N VAL A 105 7.57 -10.29 -0.55
CA VAL A 105 6.93 -8.98 -0.42
C VAL A 105 7.55 -8.17 0.72
N MET A 106 7.82 -8.81 1.87
CA MET A 106 8.50 -8.14 2.99
C MET A 106 9.92 -7.70 2.63
N ALA A 107 10.68 -8.53 1.93
CA ALA A 107 12.05 -8.20 1.52
C ALA A 107 12.09 -7.00 0.56
N ASP A 108 11.18 -6.96 -0.43
CA ASP A 108 11.09 -5.87 -1.39
C ASP A 108 10.75 -4.53 -0.71
N ILE A 109 9.90 -4.57 0.32
CA ILE A 109 9.46 -3.38 1.05
C ILE A 109 10.52 -2.88 2.01
N LEU A 110 11.14 -3.77 2.78
CA LEU A 110 12.28 -3.40 3.63
C LEU A 110 13.42 -2.83 2.78
N GLY A 111 13.64 -3.37 1.58
CA GLY A 111 14.57 -2.82 0.60
C GLY A 111 14.17 -1.43 0.10
N LEU A 112 12.89 -1.22 -0.20
CA LEU A 112 12.38 0.10 -0.61
C LEU A 112 12.54 1.14 0.49
N GLU A 113 12.16 0.79 1.71
CA GLU A 113 12.20 1.66 2.87
C GLU A 113 13.63 2.05 3.20
N ALA A 114 14.55 1.07 3.20
CA ALA A 114 15.97 1.32 3.35
C ALA A 114 16.51 2.24 2.25
N GLU A 115 16.10 2.07 0.98
CA GLU A 115 16.51 2.97 -0.11
C GLU A 115 15.94 4.38 0.05
N LEU A 116 14.67 4.49 0.49
CA LEU A 116 13.94 5.75 0.64
C LEU A 116 14.50 6.61 1.77
N THR A 117 14.90 5.97 2.87
CA THR A 117 15.38 6.60 4.10
C THR A 117 16.90 6.66 4.21
N ARG A 118 17.62 6.06 3.25
CA ARG A 118 19.09 6.03 3.22
C ARG A 118 19.67 7.44 3.36
N ASP A 119 20.65 7.56 4.25
CA ASP A 119 21.38 8.78 4.55
C ASP A 119 20.52 9.92 5.13
N ILE A 120 19.33 9.60 5.66
CA ILE A 120 18.47 10.55 6.39
C ILE A 120 18.59 10.28 7.90
N PRO A 121 18.96 11.27 8.73
CA PRO A 121 18.97 11.12 10.18
C PRO A 121 17.57 10.79 10.74
N PRO A 122 17.46 9.97 11.79
CA PRO A 122 16.17 9.63 12.40
C PRO A 122 15.33 10.85 12.81
N GLU A 123 15.96 11.89 13.32
CA GLU A 123 15.31 13.14 13.73
C GLU A 123 14.64 13.88 12.55
N ASP A 124 15.23 13.82 11.35
CA ASP A 124 14.66 14.44 10.16
C ASP A 124 13.47 13.63 9.63
N LEU A 125 13.51 12.30 9.78
CA LEU A 125 12.38 11.42 9.45
C LEU A 125 11.18 11.68 10.38
N GLU A 126 11.43 11.84 11.68
CA GLU A 126 10.38 12.21 12.66
C GLU A 126 9.71 13.55 12.28
N VAL A 127 10.51 14.54 11.87
CA VAL A 127 9.96 15.81 11.36
C VAL A 127 9.15 15.58 10.08
N PHE A 128 9.65 14.76 9.15
CA PHE A 128 8.93 14.42 7.92
C PHE A 128 7.57 13.78 8.21
N PHE A 129 7.50 12.76 9.07
CA PHE A 129 6.25 12.08 9.40
C PHE A 129 5.23 13.04 10.03
N ARG A 130 5.67 13.83 11.02
CA ARG A 130 4.82 14.84 11.66
C ARG A 130 4.23 15.84 10.65
N VAL A 131 5.04 16.30 9.70
CA VAL A 131 4.59 17.25 8.66
C VAL A 131 3.63 16.60 7.68
N MET A 132 3.92 15.38 7.22
CA MET A 132 3.06 14.63 6.30
C MET A 132 1.70 14.31 6.91
N GLU A 133 1.66 13.89 8.18
CA GLU A 133 0.41 13.66 8.90
C GLU A 133 -0.43 14.93 9.00
N GLN A 134 0.19 16.09 9.25
CA GLN A 134 -0.53 17.36 9.27
C GLN A 134 -1.08 17.71 7.88
N MET A 135 -0.34 17.46 6.80
CA MET A 135 -0.83 17.65 5.44
C MET A 135 -2.04 16.75 5.16
N LEU A 136 -1.99 15.48 5.56
CA LEU A 136 -3.10 14.54 5.42
C LEU A 136 -4.35 15.03 6.16
N ARG A 137 -4.21 15.48 7.43
CA ARG A 137 -5.31 16.05 8.21
C ARG A 137 -5.93 17.30 7.56
N ASN A 138 -5.12 18.14 6.90
CA ASN A 138 -5.61 19.32 6.20
C ASN A 138 -6.43 18.99 4.93
N MET A 139 -6.27 17.78 4.39
CA MET A 139 -6.91 17.31 3.15
C MET A 139 -8.11 16.39 3.42
N HIS A 140 -8.74 16.52 4.59
CA HIS A 140 -9.97 15.83 4.98
C HIS A 140 -11.21 16.68 4.76
#